data_AF-A0A5N7DLR4-F1
#
_entry.id   AF-A0A5N7DLR4-F1
#
_cell.length_a   1.000
_cell.length_b   1.000
_cell.length_c   1.000
_cell.angle_alpha   90.00
_cell.angle_beta   90.00
_cell.angle_gamma   90.00
#
_symmetry.space_group_name_H-M   'P 1'
#
loop_
_entity.id
_entity.type
_entity.pdbx_description
1 polymer ?
#
loop_
_entity_poly.entity_id
_entity_poly.type
_entity_poly.pdbx_seq_one_letter_code
_entity_poly.pdbx_strand_id
1 'polypeptide(L)'
;MLRAIPRPLRIVAHWLSSDCGLVRRELSCAREIISPVIANRRLLKAQAQAEGKPIPFYNDAADWAETEANGRRYDPATLQLVLSFAAIHTRTDLLAHTLILLADDPILVDALRLEMVEVLRTYGWQKAALYNLKLLDSALQESQPVKPNGMRELRSNLVV
;
A
#
# COMPACT_ATOMS: atom_id res chain seq x y z
N MET A 1 -10.77 19.34 12.14
CA MET A 1 -11.53 20.56 12.53
C MET A 1 -13.04 20.53 12.20
N LEU A 2 -13.58 19.57 11.45
CA LEU A 2 -15.02 19.53 11.10
C LEU A 2 -15.97 18.95 12.18
N ARG A 3 -15.42 18.34 13.24
CA ARG A 3 -16.20 17.76 14.36
C ARG A 3 -16.78 18.82 15.32
N ALA A 4 -16.21 20.03 15.34
CA ALA A 4 -16.66 21.13 16.20
C ALA A 4 -17.85 21.93 15.61
N ILE A 5 -18.21 21.68 14.35
CA ILE A 5 -19.24 22.44 13.63
C ILE A 5 -20.60 21.72 13.73
N PRO A 6 -21.68 22.41 14.17
CA PRO A 6 -23.03 21.87 14.21
C PRO A 6 -23.45 21.30 12.85
N ARG A 7 -24.20 20.18 12.85
CA ARG A 7 -24.61 19.46 11.63
C ARG A 7 -25.13 20.35 10.48
N PRO A 8 -26.02 21.35 10.69
CA PRO A 8 -26.52 22.17 9.58
C PRO A 8 -25.45 23.09 8.97
N LEU A 9 -24.53 23.62 9.78
CA LEU A 9 -23.45 24.49 9.33
C LEU A 9 -22.32 23.73 8.63
N ARG A 10 -22.29 22.40 8.75
CA ARG A 10 -21.28 21.54 8.13
C ARG A 10 -21.36 21.55 6.60
N ILE A 11 -22.55 21.67 6.01
CA ILE A 11 -22.75 21.74 4.56
C ILE A 11 -22.15 23.04 4.01
N VAL A 12 -22.43 24.16 4.69
CA VAL A 12 -21.90 25.48 4.33
C VAL A 12 -20.38 25.53 4.53
N ALA A 13 -19.88 25.04 5.66
CA ALA A 13 -18.45 24.96 5.95
C ALA A 13 -17.69 24.05 4.97
N HIS A 14 -18.32 22.97 4.50
CA HIS A 14 -17.74 22.08 3.48
C HIS A 14 -17.63 22.77 2.11
N TRP A 15 -18.54 23.68 1.80
CA TRP A 15 -18.48 24.49 0.59
C TRP A 15 -17.50 25.66 0.70
N LEU A 16 -17.38 26.29 1.87
CA LEU A 16 -16.48 27.43 2.10
C LEU A 16 -15.02 27.05 2.37
N SER A 17 -14.72 25.79 2.69
CA SER A 17 -13.35 25.34 2.98
C SER A 17 -12.55 25.20 1.68
N SER A 18 -11.52 26.04 1.54
CA SER A 18 -10.51 25.94 0.48
C SER A 18 -9.90 24.53 0.38
N ASP A 19 -9.72 23.86 1.51
CA ASP A 19 -9.13 22.52 1.59
C ASP A 19 -10.03 21.47 0.94
N CYS A 20 -11.35 21.57 1.13
CA CYS A 20 -12.31 20.69 0.46
C CYS A 20 -12.33 20.94 -1.05
N GLY A 21 -12.12 22.20 -1.47
CA GLY A 21 -11.92 22.57 -2.87
C GLY A 21 -10.68 21.91 -3.48
N LEU A 22 -9.55 21.95 -2.76
CA LEU A 22 -8.30 21.31 -3.18
C LEU A 22 -8.44 19.79 -3.31
N VAL A 23 -8.98 19.11 -2.30
CA VAL A 23 -9.19 17.64 -2.35
C VAL A 23 -10.06 17.24 -3.54
N ARG A 24 -11.11 18.00 -3.87
CA ARG A 24 -11.94 17.74 -5.05
C ARG A 24 -11.15 17.90 -6.35
N ARG A 25 -10.28 18.90 -6.45
CA ARG A 25 -9.41 19.12 -7.62
C ARG A 25 -8.41 17.98 -7.80
N GLU A 26 -7.74 17.58 -6.72
CA GLU A 26 -6.78 16.46 -6.75
C GLU A 26 -7.46 15.14 -7.15
N LEU A 27 -8.67 14.88 -6.63
CA LEU A 27 -9.44 13.71 -7.03
C LEU A 27 -9.85 13.75 -8.51
N SER A 28 -10.24 14.92 -9.02
CA SER A 28 -10.51 15.09 -10.46
C SER A 28 -9.26 14.84 -11.31
N CYS A 29 -8.11 15.39 -10.92
CA CYS A 29 -6.83 15.14 -11.58
C CYS A 29 -6.48 13.64 -11.59
N ALA A 30 -6.64 12.95 -10.45
CA ALA A 30 -6.41 11.51 -10.37
C ALA A 30 -7.33 10.72 -11.33
N ARG A 31 -8.59 11.12 -11.48
CA ARG A 31 -9.52 10.52 -12.46
C ARG A 31 -9.08 10.77 -13.89
N GLU A 32 -8.70 12.00 -14.23
CA GLU A 32 -8.20 12.34 -15.56
C GLU A 32 -6.98 11.50 -15.97
N ILE A 33 -6.12 11.12 -15.00
CA ILE A 33 -4.97 10.26 -15.24
C ILE A 33 -5.37 8.78 -15.43
N ILE A 34 -6.16 8.21 -14.50
CA ILE A 34 -6.39 6.76 -14.46
C ILE A 34 -7.54 6.29 -15.37
N SER A 35 -8.59 7.10 -15.53
CA SER A 35 -9.76 6.74 -16.34
C SER A 35 -9.42 6.36 -17.79
N PRO A 36 -8.57 7.08 -18.54
CA PRO A 36 -8.23 6.67 -19.91
C PRO A 36 -7.47 5.34 -19.95
N VAL A 37 -6.63 5.05 -18.95
CA VAL A 37 -5.90 3.78 -18.87
C VAL A 37 -6.87 2.61 -18.71
N ILE A 38 -7.82 2.71 -17.77
CA ILE A 38 -8.82 1.67 -17.54
C ILE A 38 -9.76 1.54 -18.74
N ALA A 39 -10.19 2.66 -19.33
CA ALA A 39 -11.06 2.64 -20.50
C ALA A 39 -10.38 1.93 -21.69
N ASN A 40 -9.10 2.22 -21.94
CA ASN A 40 -8.33 1.56 -22.99
C ASN A 40 -8.20 0.05 -22.73
N ARG A 41 -7.88 -0.35 -21.50
CA ARG A 41 -7.80 -1.78 -21.14
C ARG A 41 -9.13 -2.51 -21.33
N ARG A 42 -10.25 -1.89 -20.94
CA ARG A 42 -11.59 -2.46 -21.17
C ARG A 42 -11.89 -2.63 -22.66
N LEU A 43 -11.54 -1.64 -23.47
CA LEU A 43 -11.70 -1.70 -24.92
C LEU A 43 -10.88 -2.85 -25.54
N LEU A 44 -9.60 -2.98 -25.17
CA LEU A 44 -8.75 -4.06 -25.66
C LEU A 44 -9.27 -5.44 -25.26
N LYS A 45 -9.75 -5.59 -24.02
CA LYS A 45 -10.38 -6.83 -23.56
C LYS A 45 -11.65 -7.17 -24.34
N ALA A 46 -12.51 -6.19 -24.58
CA ALA A 46 -13.73 -6.36 -25.37
C ALA A 46 -13.44 -6.73 -26.84
N GLN A 47 -12.43 -6.10 -27.46
CA GLN A 47 -11.99 -6.44 -28.81
C GLN A 47 -11.44 -7.86 -28.90
N ALA A 48 -10.55 -8.24 -27.97
CA ALA A 48 -10.01 -9.60 -27.94
C ALA A 48 -11.12 -10.64 -27.78
N GLN A 49 -12.13 -10.36 -26.93
CA GLN A 49 -13.29 -11.23 -26.75
C GLN A 49 -14.13 -11.35 -28.03
N ALA A 50 -14.39 -10.23 -28.73
CA ALA A 50 -15.16 -10.23 -29.98
C ALA A 50 -14.44 -10.97 -31.12
N GLU A 51 -13.10 -10.89 -31.15
CA GLU A 51 -12.25 -11.55 -32.15
C GLU A 51 -11.92 -13.01 -31.80
N GLY A 52 -12.37 -13.51 -30.65
CA GLY A 52 -12.05 -14.86 -30.16
C GLY A 52 -10.56 -15.04 -29.81
N LYS A 53 -9.84 -13.95 -29.56
CA LYS A 53 -8.43 -13.94 -29.16
C LYS A 53 -8.28 -14.07 -27.65
N PRO A 54 -7.10 -14.47 -27.16
CA PRO A 54 -6.81 -14.45 -25.73
C PRO A 54 -7.01 -13.05 -25.14
N ILE A 55 -7.80 -12.96 -24.06
CA ILE A 55 -8.06 -11.71 -23.36
C ILE A 55 -6.76 -11.23 -22.69
N PRO A 56 -6.30 -9.99 -22.94
CA PRO A 56 -5.11 -9.45 -22.28
C PRO A 56 -5.26 -9.47 -20.76
N PHE A 57 -4.25 -10.00 -20.06
CA PHE A 57 -4.17 -10.00 -18.60
C PHE A 57 -3.03 -9.10 -18.13
N TYR A 58 -3.31 -8.24 -17.15
CA TYR A 58 -2.30 -7.38 -16.54
C TYR A 58 -2.09 -7.79 -15.09
N ASN A 59 -0.86 -8.11 -14.71
CA ASN A 59 -0.54 -8.52 -13.34
C ASN A 59 -0.35 -7.30 -12.42
N ASP A 60 -1.42 -6.53 -12.25
CA ASP A 60 -1.42 -5.32 -11.41
C ASP A 60 -2.74 -5.13 -10.65
N ALA A 61 -2.70 -4.25 -9.66
CA ALA A 61 -3.84 -4.00 -8.79
C ALA A 61 -5.07 -3.46 -9.53
N ALA A 62 -4.88 -2.75 -10.65
CA ALA A 62 -5.99 -2.23 -11.44
C ALA A 62 -6.75 -3.35 -12.15
N ASP A 63 -6.05 -4.33 -12.71
CA ASP A 63 -6.69 -5.48 -13.36
C ASP A 63 -7.33 -6.44 -12.36
N TRP A 64 -6.70 -6.62 -11.19
CA TRP A 64 -7.28 -7.38 -10.09
C TRP A 64 -8.57 -6.72 -9.61
N ALA A 65 -8.61 -5.38 -9.53
CA ALA A 65 -9.79 -4.64 -9.17
C ALA A 65 -10.94 -4.76 -10.19
N GLU A 66 -10.65 -4.69 -11.49
CA GLU A 66 -11.66 -4.94 -12.54
C GLU A 66 -12.24 -6.36 -12.42
N THR A 67 -11.38 -7.35 -12.16
CA THR A 67 -11.79 -8.75 -12.00
C THR A 67 -12.67 -8.93 -10.77
N GLU A 68 -12.26 -8.37 -9.62
CA GLU A 68 -13.01 -8.45 -8.37
C GLU A 68 -14.30 -7.62 -8.42
N ALA A 69 -14.32 -6.49 -9.13
CA ALA A 69 -15.52 -5.70 -9.33
C ALA A 69 -16.58 -6.52 -10.08
N ASN A 70 -16.18 -7.40 -11.00
CA ASN A 70 -17.07 -8.31 -11.73
C ASN A 70 -18.30 -7.59 -12.32
N GLY A 71 -18.06 -6.45 -13.00
CA GLY A 71 -19.11 -5.62 -13.60
C GLY A 71 -19.79 -4.62 -12.64
N ARG A 72 -19.50 -4.66 -11.34
CA ARG A 72 -19.96 -3.63 -10.39
C ARG A 72 -19.26 -2.29 -10.65
N ARG A 73 -19.98 -1.20 -10.39
CA ARG A 73 -19.41 0.14 -10.47
C ARG A 73 -18.42 0.36 -9.31
N TYR A 74 -17.24 0.85 -9.65
CA TYR A 74 -16.26 1.36 -8.71
C TYR A 74 -15.56 2.58 -9.32
N ASP A 75 -14.90 3.38 -8.49
CA ASP A 75 -14.10 4.53 -8.94
C ASP A 75 -12.61 4.17 -8.92
N PRO A 76 -11.97 3.98 -10.09
CA PRO A 76 -10.56 3.58 -10.15
C PRO A 76 -9.61 4.58 -9.51
N ALA A 77 -9.93 5.87 -9.56
CA ALA A 77 -9.11 6.91 -8.93
C ALA A 77 -9.13 6.80 -7.42
N THR A 78 -10.33 6.65 -6.84
CA THR A 78 -10.47 6.46 -5.39
C THR A 78 -9.73 5.22 -4.93
N LEU A 79 -9.88 4.09 -5.63
CA LEU A 79 -9.16 2.86 -5.29
C LEU A 79 -7.64 3.06 -5.34
N GLN A 80 -7.13 3.62 -6.43
CA GLN A 80 -5.70 3.85 -6.60
C GLN A 80 -5.13 4.77 -5.52
N LEU A 81 -5.85 5.85 -5.18
CA LEU A 81 -5.45 6.78 -4.12
C LEU A 81 -5.40 6.07 -2.75
N VAL A 82 -6.39 5.23 -2.43
CA VAL A 82 -6.41 4.45 -1.19
C VAL A 82 -5.24 3.47 -1.13
N LEU A 83 -4.97 2.75 -2.22
CA LEU A 83 -3.82 1.82 -2.29
C LEU A 83 -2.49 2.56 -2.15
N SER A 84 -2.34 3.70 -2.83
CA SER A 84 -1.14 4.54 -2.71
C SER A 84 -0.96 5.07 -1.29
N PHE A 85 -2.02 5.58 -0.66
CA PHE A 85 -2.01 6.05 0.72
C PHE A 85 -1.59 4.93 1.68
N ALA A 86 -2.21 3.75 1.56
CA ALA A 86 -1.88 2.60 2.39
C ALA A 86 -0.43 2.16 2.20
N ALA A 87 0.08 2.11 0.97
CA ALA A 87 1.43 1.69 0.67
C ALA A 87 2.50 2.71 1.10
N ILE A 88 2.24 4.01 0.98
CA ILE A 88 3.21 5.05 1.33
C ILE A 88 3.33 5.16 2.86
N HIS A 89 2.23 5.37 3.57
CA HIS A 89 2.29 5.61 5.01
C HIS A 89 2.82 4.41 5.79
N THR A 90 2.37 3.20 5.49
CA THR A 90 2.85 2.01 6.20
C THR A 90 4.35 1.78 6.03
N ARG A 91 4.88 1.98 4.81
CA ARG A 91 6.33 1.82 4.54
C ARG A 91 7.14 2.95 5.15
N THR A 92 6.67 4.20 5.05
CA THR A 92 7.35 5.35 5.66
C THR A 92 7.40 5.23 7.17
N ASP A 93 6.28 4.85 7.81
CA ASP A 93 6.22 4.66 9.26
C ASP A 93 7.16 3.54 9.71
N LEU A 94 7.12 2.38 9.04
CA LEU A 94 8.02 1.27 9.34
C LEU A 94 9.49 1.67 9.22
N LEU A 95 9.85 2.36 8.14
CA LEU A 95 11.22 2.81 7.91
C LEU A 95 11.67 3.81 8.99
N ALA A 96 10.83 4.80 9.29
CA ALA A 96 11.13 5.80 10.30
C ALA A 96 11.35 5.16 11.68
N HIS A 97 10.45 4.26 12.10
CA HIS A 97 10.60 3.56 13.36
C HIS A 97 11.82 2.65 13.42
N THR A 98 12.13 1.97 12.32
CA THR A 98 13.33 1.12 12.24
C THR A 98 14.59 1.96 12.36
N LEU A 99 14.65 3.12 11.70
CA LEU A 99 15.80 4.01 11.82
C LEU A 99 15.99 4.57 13.24
N ILE A 100 14.89 4.84 13.95
CA ILE A 100 14.95 5.24 15.37
C ILE A 100 15.51 4.10 16.22
N LEU A 101 15.00 2.87 16.06
CA LEU A 101 15.51 1.69 16.77
C LEU A 101 17.02 1.49 16.54
N LEU A 102 17.47 1.63 15.29
CA LEU A 102 18.88 1.47 14.92
C LEU A 102 19.78 2.61 15.42
N ALA A 103 19.24 3.82 15.61
CA ALA A 103 19.99 4.93 16.17
C ALA A 103 20.30 4.70 17.66
N ASP A 104 19.44 3.99 18.37
CA ASP A 104 19.58 3.69 19.80
C ASP A 104 20.45 2.46 20.09
N ASP A 105 20.63 1.55 19.13
CA ASP A 105 21.44 0.32 19.28
C ASP A 105 22.47 0.12 18.13
N PRO A 106 23.70 0.65 18.28
CA PRO A 106 24.77 0.45 17.32
C PRO A 106 25.23 -1.01 17.16
N ILE A 107 25.08 -1.85 18.19
CA ILE A 107 25.48 -3.27 18.13
C ILE A 107 24.55 -4.01 17.17
N LEU A 108 23.25 -3.70 17.22
CA LEU A 108 22.26 -4.24 16.29
C LEU A 108 22.59 -3.87 14.83
N VAL A 109 23.08 -2.66 14.57
CA VAL A 109 23.48 -2.23 13.21
C VAL A 109 24.59 -3.12 12.64
N ASP A 110 25.60 -3.46 13.44
CA ASP A 110 26.71 -4.30 13.00
C ASP A 110 26.26 -5.75 12.75
N ALA A 111 25.42 -6.28 13.63
CA ALA A 111 24.84 -7.62 13.47
C ALA A 111 23.97 -7.73 12.21
N LEU A 112 23.12 -6.72 11.95
CA LEU A 112 22.30 -6.65 10.73
C LEU A 112 23.17 -6.55 9.47
N ARG A 113 24.23 -5.74 9.50
CA ARG A 113 25.13 -5.62 8.36
C ARG A 113 25.82 -6.95 8.05
N LEU A 114 26.25 -7.68 9.07
CA LEU A 114 26.88 -8.99 8.90
C LEU A 114 25.91 -9.98 8.23
N GLU A 115 24.69 -10.12 8.76
CA GLU A 115 23.66 -10.97 8.17
C GLU A 115 23.39 -10.58 6.72
N MET A 116 23.16 -9.29 6.45
CA MET A 116 22.86 -8.80 5.11
C MET A 116 23.98 -9.11 4.12
N VAL A 117 25.24 -8.92 4.50
CA VAL A 117 26.39 -9.23 3.63
C VAL A 117 26.48 -10.73 3.36
N GLU A 118 26.33 -11.58 4.37
CA GLU A 118 26.40 -13.04 4.23
C GLU A 118 25.28 -13.58 3.33
N VAL A 119 24.04 -13.19 3.62
CA VAL A 119 22.85 -13.66 2.91
C VAL A 119 22.82 -13.13 1.48
N LEU A 120 23.09 -11.84 1.26
CA LEU A 120 23.06 -11.27 -0.09
C LEU A 120 24.22 -11.74 -0.95
N ARG A 121 25.39 -12.08 -0.39
CA ARG A 121 26.47 -12.72 -1.15
C ARG A 121 26.10 -14.13 -1.61
N THR A 122 25.39 -14.87 -0.77
CA THR A 122 25.03 -16.27 -1.03
C THR A 122 23.88 -16.38 -2.04
N TYR A 123 22.82 -15.60 -1.83
CA TYR A 123 21.57 -15.74 -2.58
C TYR A 123 21.33 -14.61 -3.60
N GLY A 124 22.09 -13.52 -3.56
CA GLY A 124 21.83 -12.33 -4.35
C GLY A 124 20.50 -11.65 -3.99
N TRP A 125 19.96 -10.83 -4.89
CA TRP A 125 18.66 -10.16 -4.73
C TRP A 125 17.50 -11.07 -5.18
N GLN A 126 17.39 -12.25 -4.57
CA GLN A 126 16.35 -13.23 -4.86
C GLN A 126 15.39 -13.39 -3.69
N LYS A 127 14.21 -13.99 -3.93
CA LYS A 127 13.24 -14.30 -2.88
C LYS A 127 13.84 -15.16 -1.75
N ALA A 128 14.79 -16.04 -2.08
CA ALA A 128 15.51 -16.85 -1.10
C ALA A 128 16.32 -15.99 -0.12
N ALA A 129 16.90 -14.87 -0.55
CA ALA A 129 17.60 -13.95 0.34
C ALA A 129 16.65 -13.32 1.36
N LEU A 130 15.49 -12.82 0.89
CA LEU A 130 14.48 -12.21 1.76
C LEU A 130 14.00 -13.17 2.86
N TYR A 131 13.88 -14.46 2.55
CA TYR A 131 13.52 -15.49 3.54
C TYR A 131 14.61 -15.73 4.59
N ASN A 132 15.88 -15.53 4.24
CA ASN A 132 17.02 -15.80 5.10
C ASN A 132 17.53 -14.58 5.89
N LEU A 133 17.03 -13.37 5.60
CA LEU A 133 17.28 -12.15 6.37
C LEU A 133 16.43 -12.12 7.66
N LYS A 134 16.66 -13.08 8.56
CA LYS A 134 15.82 -13.34 9.74
C LYS A 134 15.99 -12.29 10.83
N LEU A 135 17.22 -11.84 11.06
CA LEU A 135 17.53 -10.78 12.02
C LEU A 135 16.95 -9.46 11.54
N LEU A 136 17.08 -9.14 10.25
CA LEU A 136 16.43 -7.98 9.66
C LEU A 136 14.90 -8.03 9.81
N ASP A 137 14.28 -9.17 9.50
CA ASP A 137 12.83 -9.35 9.69
C ASP A 137 12.42 -9.17 11.16
N SER A 138 13.20 -9.71 12.10
CA SER A 138 12.96 -9.54 13.53
C SER A 138 13.09 -8.08 13.97
N ALA A 139 14.13 -7.37 13.52
CA ALA A 139 14.33 -5.95 13.83
C ALA A 139 13.20 -5.07 13.26
N LEU A 140 12.70 -5.38 12.06
CA LEU A 140 11.54 -4.71 11.46
C LEU A 140 10.25 -4.97 12.24
N GLN A 141 10.09 -6.16 12.84
CA GLN A 141 8.91 -6.49 13.65
C GLN A 141 8.94 -5.81 15.02
N GLU A 142 10.11 -5.72 15.64
CA GLU A 142 10.31 -5.04 16.93
C GLU A 142 10.23 -3.51 16.81
N SER A 143 10.62 -2.93 15.66
CA SER A 143 10.52 -1.48 15.46
C SER A 143 9.08 -0.97 15.40
N GLN A 144 8.11 -1.84 15.07
CA GLN A 144 6.71 -1.43 14.98
C GLN A 144 6.14 -1.12 16.37
N PRO A 145 5.59 0.08 16.61
CA PRO A 145 4.99 0.43 17.90
C PRO A 145 3.91 -0.58 18.29
N VAL A 146 3.86 -0.93 19.58
CA VAL A 146 2.75 -1.71 20.13
C VAL A 146 1.48 -0.88 19.99
N LYS A 147 0.70 -1.15 18.93
CA LYS A 147 -0.57 -0.49 18.69
C LYS A 147 -1.57 -0.98 19.75
N PRO A 148 -2.14 -0.09 20.59
CA PRO A 148 -3.20 -0.50 21.49
C PRO A 148 -4.44 -0.80 20.62
N ASN A 149 -4.81 -2.08 20.60
CA ASN A 149 -6.02 -2.70 20.02
C ASN A 149 -5.91 -3.25 18.59
N GLY A 150 -5.75 -4.58 18.50
CA GLY A 150 -6.33 -5.43 17.45
C GLY A 150 -5.34 -6.08 16.48
N MET A 151 -5.10 -7.38 16.67
CA MET A 151 -4.38 -8.31 15.77
C MET A 151 -2.85 -8.30 15.81
N ARG A 152 -2.29 -8.68 16.96
CA ARG A 152 -1.20 -9.67 16.96
C ARG A 152 -1.86 -11.01 17.30
N GLU A 153 -2.20 -11.81 16.29
CA GLU A 153 -2.41 -13.24 16.54
C GLU A 153 -1.08 -13.78 17.07
N LEU A 154 -1.12 -14.29 18.30
CA LEU A 154 0.00 -14.88 18.98
C LEU A 154 0.50 -16.07 18.15
N ARG A 155 1.70 -15.93 17.57
CA ARG A 155 2.51 -17.08 17.17
C ARG A 155 2.93 -17.83 18.44
N SER A 156 2.02 -18.66 18.97
CA SER A 156 2.39 -19.81 19.79
C SER A 156 1.97 -21.04 19.02
N ASN A 157 2.94 -21.70 18.37
CA ASN A 157 3.00 -23.15 18.17
C ASN A 157 4.34 -23.45 17.48
N LEU A 158 5.41 -23.34 18.26
CA LEU A 158 6.54 -24.27 18.18
C LEU A 158 6.31 -25.28 19.33
N VAL A 159 6.64 -26.55 19.10
CA VAL A 159 6.28 -27.76 19.88
C VAL A 159 4.89 -28.27 19.47
N VAL A 160 4.73 -29.29 18.62
CA VAL A 160 5.31 -30.66 18.63
C VAL A 160 5.75 -31.08 17.24
#